data_AF-A0A2T4C228-F1
#
_entry.id   AF-A0A2T4C228-F1
#
_cell.length_a   1.000
_cell.length_b   1.000
_cell.length_c   1.000
_cell.angle_alpha   90.00
_cell.angle_beta   90.00
_cell.angle_gamma   90.00
#
_symmetry.space_group_name_H-M   'P 1'
#
loop_
_entity.id
_entity.type
_entity.pdbx_description
1 polymer ?
#
loop_
_entity_poly.entity_id
_entity_poly.type
_entity_poly.pdbx_seq_one_letter_code
_entity_poly.pdbx_strand_id
1 'polypeptide(L)'
;RGRHFLSQLNLFRFIQTCLDLLQHTRSDSTTPSGKVTSMDEERRSKIAAALQQYRQTVSQHNLAMLRILRPQDIFNDDVRAKLIRQLDGVCNRSVHLTRREEYFASLGAKIAEKNIDVVEFPPADLEYLCTLVDGIDGPGLPYYTVSSQIEFITPAGASELDGLKDSIIVPAWDDAGDRVDVLWVVWKAWEIAVAFVTGKGPFALCGSCAIYCSHKEDDANKEWKWRYGIFDGEWCSDLYNSVEEFLGFYAHHNEQTEEMVRRDVWDVSLL
;
A
#
# COMPACT_ATOMS: atom_id res chain seq x y z
N ARG A 1 -22.73 36.20 9.84
CA ARG A 1 -23.55 34.97 9.71
C ARG A 1 -23.63 34.45 8.26
N GLY A 2 -23.81 35.28 7.23
CA GLY A 2 -23.90 34.83 5.83
C GLY A 2 -22.66 34.13 5.23
N ARG A 3 -21.43 34.59 5.53
CA ARG A 3 -20.19 33.98 4.97
C ARG A 3 -19.90 32.57 5.50
N HIS A 4 -20.27 32.28 6.74
CA HIS A 4 -20.06 30.96 7.35
C HIS A 4 -21.00 29.90 6.77
N PHE A 5 -22.22 30.30 6.39
CA PHE A 5 -23.20 29.42 5.77
C PHE A 5 -22.82 29.06 4.33
N LEU A 6 -22.35 30.03 3.53
CA LEU A 6 -21.83 29.79 2.17
C LEU A 6 -20.60 28.87 2.17
N SER A 7 -19.72 29.04 3.15
CA SER A 7 -18.51 28.23 3.31
C SER A 7 -18.82 26.76 3.61
N GLN A 8 -19.79 26.48 4.49
CA GLN A 8 -20.21 25.11 4.79
C GLN A 8 -21.00 24.45 3.65
N LEU A 9 -21.81 25.22 2.92
CA LEU A 9 -22.53 24.71 1.74
C LEU A 9 -21.57 24.26 0.63
N ASN A 10 -20.46 25.00 0.44
CA ASN A 10 -19.43 24.63 -0.53
C ASN A 10 -18.64 23.39 -0.10
N LEU A 11 -18.34 23.23 1.20
CA LEU A 11 -17.70 22.03 1.73
C LEU A 11 -18.57 20.78 1.52
N PHE A 12 -19.88 20.90 1.79
CA PHE A 12 -20.82 19.82 1.56
C PHE A 12 -20.86 19.41 0.07
N ARG A 13 -20.91 20.38 -0.85
CA ARG A 13 -20.86 20.11 -2.29
C ARG A 13 -19.55 19.46 -2.71
N PHE A 14 -18.42 19.87 -2.14
CA PHE A 14 -17.12 19.28 -2.42
C PHE A 14 -17.05 17.82 -1.94
N ILE A 15 -17.48 17.54 -0.71
CA ILE A 15 -17.57 16.18 -0.17
C ILE A 15 -18.47 15.32 -1.07
N GLN A 16 -19.60 15.87 -1.52
CA GLN A 16 -20.50 15.17 -2.44
C GLN A 16 -19.81 14.88 -3.79
N THR A 17 -19.08 15.82 -4.36
CA THR A 17 -18.30 15.59 -5.59
C THR A 17 -17.24 14.52 -5.41
N CYS A 18 -16.54 14.50 -4.27
CA CYS A 18 -15.60 13.42 -3.95
C CYS A 18 -16.30 12.06 -3.87
N LEU A 19 -17.46 11.99 -3.21
CA LEU A 19 -18.27 10.78 -3.14
C LEU A 19 -18.73 10.31 -4.53
N ASP A 20 -19.18 11.24 -5.38
CA ASP A 20 -19.64 10.93 -6.74
C ASP A 20 -18.47 10.46 -7.63
N LEU A 21 -17.27 11.05 -7.50
CA LEU A 21 -16.05 10.61 -8.20
C LEU A 21 -15.60 9.22 -7.76
N LEU A 22 -15.65 8.93 -6.45
CA LEU A 22 -15.36 7.59 -5.91
C LEU A 22 -16.35 6.54 -6.44
N GLN A 23 -17.61 6.92 -6.68
CA GLN A 23 -18.60 6.04 -7.28
C GLN A 23 -18.36 5.82 -8.78
N HIS A 24 -17.86 6.81 -9.52
CA HIS A 24 -17.57 6.66 -10.95
C HIS A 24 -16.31 5.82 -11.25
N THR A 25 -15.25 5.92 -10.44
CA THR A 25 -14.07 5.03 -10.57
C THR A 25 -14.36 3.56 -10.24
N ARG A 26 -15.58 3.26 -9.76
CA ARG A 26 -16.07 1.90 -9.46
C ARG A 26 -16.55 1.14 -10.69
N SER A 27 -16.71 1.81 -11.85
CA SER A 27 -17.38 1.25 -13.04
C SER A 27 -16.44 0.85 -14.19
N ASP A 28 -15.18 1.29 -14.19
CA ASP A 28 -14.24 1.00 -15.29
C ASP A 28 -13.31 -0.18 -14.95
N SER A 29 -13.87 -1.39 -14.93
CA SER A 29 -13.06 -2.62 -14.94
C SER A 29 -12.74 -3.00 -16.39
N THR A 30 -11.66 -2.43 -16.93
CA THR A 30 -11.10 -2.88 -18.22
C THR A 30 -10.37 -4.20 -18.01
N THR A 31 -10.80 -5.26 -18.69
CA THR A 31 -10.19 -6.59 -18.60
C THR A 31 -8.82 -6.59 -19.30
N PRO A 32 -7.70 -6.92 -18.61
CA PRO A 32 -6.41 -7.09 -19.28
C PRO A 32 -6.34 -8.45 -19.97
N SER A 33 -6.00 -8.43 -21.26
CA SER A 33 -5.73 -9.61 -22.08
C SER A 33 -4.21 -9.82 -22.16
N GLY A 34 -3.70 -10.90 -21.54
CA GLY A 34 -2.33 -11.36 -21.79
C GLY A 34 -1.82 -12.35 -20.74
N LYS A 35 -1.62 -13.61 -21.16
CA LYS A 35 -0.95 -14.74 -20.48
C LYS A 35 -1.13 -14.84 -18.95
N VAL A 36 -2.11 -15.63 -18.54
CA VAL A 36 -2.37 -15.95 -17.13
C VAL A 36 -1.93 -17.39 -16.87
N THR A 37 -1.00 -17.62 -15.94
CA THR A 37 -1.03 -18.81 -15.07
C THR A 37 -2.36 -18.72 -14.33
N SER A 38 -3.41 -19.30 -14.92
CA SER A 38 -4.82 -18.91 -14.69
C SER A 38 -5.26 -18.96 -13.22
N MET A 39 -4.95 -17.90 -12.46
CA MET A 39 -5.56 -17.62 -11.18
C MET A 39 -7.07 -17.64 -11.40
N ASP A 40 -7.76 -18.47 -10.62
CA ASP A 40 -9.18 -18.69 -10.83
C ASP A 40 -9.99 -17.41 -10.56
N GLU A 41 -11.16 -17.34 -11.17
CA GLU A 41 -12.03 -16.17 -11.11
C GLU A 41 -12.55 -15.89 -9.68
N GLU A 42 -12.64 -16.93 -8.84
CA GLU A 42 -13.02 -16.79 -7.44
C GLU A 42 -11.93 -16.03 -6.66
N ARG A 43 -10.66 -16.39 -6.83
CA ARG A 43 -9.52 -15.70 -6.22
C ARG A 43 -9.42 -14.24 -6.68
N ARG A 44 -9.59 -13.98 -7.99
CA ARG A 44 -9.65 -12.61 -8.54
C ARG A 44 -10.75 -11.79 -7.91
N SER A 45 -11.95 -12.37 -7.81
CA SER A 45 -13.11 -11.72 -7.21
C SER A 45 -12.89 -11.38 -5.73
N LYS A 46 -12.23 -12.25 -4.96
CA LYS A 46 -11.88 -11.99 -3.56
C LYS A 46 -10.91 -10.82 -3.40
N ILE A 47 -9.86 -10.76 -4.22
CA ILE A 47 -8.89 -9.66 -4.20
C ILE A 47 -9.58 -8.33 -4.57
N ALA A 48 -10.38 -8.32 -5.63
CA ALA A 48 -11.12 -7.13 -6.05
C ALA A 48 -12.13 -6.67 -4.99
N ALA A 49 -12.80 -7.61 -4.31
CA ALA A 49 -13.71 -7.30 -3.21
C ALA A 49 -12.99 -6.72 -1.99
N ALA A 50 -11.84 -7.31 -1.60
CA ALA A 50 -11.03 -6.80 -0.50
C ALA A 50 -10.48 -5.39 -0.79
N LEU A 51 -9.99 -5.16 -2.01
CA LEU A 51 -9.56 -3.83 -2.44
C LEU A 51 -10.73 -2.83 -2.40
N GLN A 52 -11.92 -3.24 -2.83
CA GLN A 52 -13.10 -2.38 -2.75
C GLN A 52 -13.48 -2.05 -1.29
N GLN A 53 -13.43 -3.03 -0.40
CA GLN A 53 -13.68 -2.83 1.03
C GLN A 53 -12.64 -1.92 1.67
N TYR A 54 -11.36 -2.08 1.31
CA TYR A 54 -10.28 -1.19 1.69
C TYR A 54 -10.59 0.26 1.29
N ARG A 55 -10.86 0.48 -0.01
CA ARG A 55 -11.20 1.82 -0.55
C ARG A 55 -12.36 2.47 0.18
N GLN A 56 -13.41 1.70 0.49
CA GLN A 56 -14.58 2.20 1.23
C GLN A 56 -14.22 2.60 2.66
N THR A 57 -13.47 1.76 3.37
CA THR A 57 -13.08 1.98 4.76
C THR A 57 -12.19 3.23 4.87
N VAL A 58 -11.16 3.31 4.04
CA VAL A 58 -10.25 4.47 4.00
C VAL A 58 -10.97 5.74 3.57
N SER A 59 -11.87 5.66 2.57
CA SER A 59 -12.69 6.82 2.17
C SER A 59 -13.55 7.34 3.32
N GLN A 60 -14.20 6.45 4.07
CA GLN A 60 -15.04 6.84 5.20
C GLN A 60 -14.21 7.52 6.28
N HIS A 61 -13.05 6.96 6.61
CA HIS A 61 -12.10 7.55 7.55
C HIS A 61 -11.63 8.94 7.09
N ASN A 62 -11.14 9.05 5.86
CA ASN A 62 -10.61 10.30 5.30
C ASN A 62 -11.69 11.39 5.19
N LEU A 63 -12.91 11.01 4.83
CA LEU A 63 -14.06 11.93 4.82
C LEU A 63 -14.44 12.40 6.22
N ALA A 64 -14.30 11.56 7.25
CA ALA A 64 -14.47 11.98 8.63
C ALA A 64 -13.41 13.02 9.02
N MET A 65 -12.14 12.78 8.68
CA MET A 65 -11.04 13.71 8.94
C MET A 65 -11.21 15.05 8.21
N LEU A 66 -11.70 15.04 6.96
CA LEU A 66 -11.97 16.26 6.21
C LEU A 66 -13.00 17.19 6.87
N ARG A 67 -13.93 16.66 7.68
CA ARG A 67 -14.93 17.47 8.38
C ARG A 67 -14.33 18.35 9.48
N ILE A 68 -13.11 18.03 9.91
CA ILE A 68 -12.38 18.76 10.95
C ILE A 68 -11.69 19.99 10.37
N LEU A 69 -11.28 19.92 9.10
CA LEU A 69 -10.62 21.03 8.42
C LEU A 69 -11.59 22.20 8.22
N ARG A 70 -11.06 23.43 8.23
CA ARG A 70 -11.86 24.59 7.84
C ARG A 70 -12.02 24.57 6.33
N PRO A 71 -13.15 25.05 5.79
CA PRO A 71 -13.36 25.02 4.34
C PRO A 71 -12.26 25.74 3.54
N GLN A 72 -11.64 26.78 4.11
CA GLN A 72 -10.53 27.52 3.48
C GLN A 72 -9.30 26.63 3.22
N ASP A 73 -9.03 25.68 4.13
CA ASP A 73 -7.90 24.76 4.03
C ASP A 73 -8.14 23.70 2.93
N ILE A 74 -9.41 23.41 2.62
CA ILE A 74 -9.84 22.45 1.58
C ILE A 74 -9.88 23.08 0.18
N PHE A 75 -10.20 24.36 0.07
CA PHE A 75 -10.32 25.05 -1.23
C PHE A 75 -9.00 25.51 -1.83
N ASN A 76 -7.86 25.18 -1.22
CA ASN A 76 -6.57 25.30 -1.90
C ASN A 76 -6.53 24.28 -3.06
N ASP A 77 -6.30 24.77 -4.29
CA ASP A 77 -6.37 23.96 -5.51
C ASP A 77 -5.38 22.77 -5.49
N ASP A 78 -4.20 22.96 -4.89
CA ASP A 78 -3.17 21.91 -4.78
C ASP A 78 -3.58 20.85 -3.75
N VAL A 79 -4.14 21.29 -2.61
CA VAL A 79 -4.66 20.38 -1.57
C VAL A 79 -5.84 19.59 -2.13
N ARG A 80 -6.76 20.25 -2.84
CA ARG A 80 -7.93 19.63 -3.45
C ARG A 80 -7.54 18.59 -4.50
N ALA A 81 -6.59 18.89 -5.37
CA ALA A 81 -6.12 17.95 -6.37
C ALA A 81 -5.49 16.70 -5.74
N LYS A 82 -4.73 16.85 -4.65
CA LYS A 82 -4.18 15.73 -3.88
C LYS A 82 -5.28 14.92 -3.18
N LEU A 83 -6.23 15.59 -2.54
CA LEU A 83 -7.37 14.95 -1.88
C LEU A 83 -8.19 14.08 -2.84
N ILE A 84 -8.52 14.59 -4.02
CA ILE A 84 -9.29 13.83 -5.03
C ILE A 84 -8.52 12.58 -5.49
N ARG A 85 -7.18 12.63 -5.51
CA ARG A 85 -6.36 11.54 -6.04
C ARG A 85 -6.17 10.35 -5.11
N GLN A 86 -6.35 10.53 -3.79
CA GLN A 86 -5.97 9.53 -2.77
C GLN A 86 -6.97 9.42 -1.62
N LEU A 87 -8.21 9.91 -1.78
CA LEU A 87 -9.19 9.91 -0.68
C LEU A 87 -9.53 8.51 -0.16
N ASP A 88 -9.39 7.50 -1.00
CA ASP A 88 -9.68 6.10 -0.74
C ASP A 88 -8.44 5.24 -0.49
N GLY A 89 -7.28 5.87 -0.28
CA GLY A 89 -6.01 5.15 -0.06
C GLY A 89 -5.47 4.47 -1.32
N VAL A 90 -5.96 4.82 -2.50
CA VAL A 90 -5.46 4.29 -3.77
C VAL A 90 -5.01 5.45 -4.65
N CYS A 91 -3.87 5.28 -5.31
CA CYS A 91 -3.39 6.25 -6.29
C CYS A 91 -4.25 6.17 -7.56
N ASN A 92 -5.15 7.15 -7.75
CA ASN A 92 -6.08 7.22 -8.90
C ASN A 92 -5.41 7.63 -10.23
N ARG A 93 -4.18 7.17 -10.49
CA ARG A 93 -3.49 7.33 -11.79
C ARG A 93 -3.78 6.14 -12.70
N SER A 94 -3.50 6.31 -13.99
CA SER A 94 -3.52 5.20 -14.93
C SER A 94 -2.49 4.14 -14.52
N VAL A 95 -2.91 2.88 -14.43
CA VAL A 95 -2.02 1.76 -14.12
C VAL A 95 -0.93 1.63 -15.18
N HIS A 96 0.34 1.72 -14.78
CA HIS A 96 1.48 1.55 -15.71
C HIS A 96 1.98 0.10 -15.75
N LEU A 97 1.18 -0.79 -16.36
CA LEU A 97 1.45 -2.24 -16.42
C LEU A 97 2.86 -2.59 -16.93
N THR A 98 3.30 -1.99 -18.04
CA THR A 98 4.63 -2.29 -18.62
C THR A 98 5.77 -2.03 -17.63
N ARG A 99 5.69 -0.98 -16.81
CA ARG A 99 6.72 -0.70 -15.81
C ARG A 99 6.67 -1.67 -14.63
N ARG A 100 5.47 -2.13 -14.27
CA ARG A 100 5.30 -3.16 -13.25
C ARG A 100 5.87 -4.50 -13.73
N GLU A 101 5.64 -4.86 -14.99
CA GLU A 101 6.24 -6.02 -15.64
C GLU A 101 7.77 -5.93 -15.68
N GLU A 102 8.34 -4.78 -16.06
CA GLU A 102 9.79 -4.54 -16.02
C GLU A 102 10.37 -4.65 -14.61
N TYR A 103 9.66 -4.12 -13.61
CA TYR A 103 10.04 -4.21 -12.21
C TYR A 103 10.06 -5.68 -11.73
N PHE A 104 8.98 -6.44 -11.97
CA PHE A 104 8.97 -7.86 -11.61
C PHE A 104 10.00 -8.66 -12.40
N ALA A 105 10.17 -8.42 -13.70
CA ALA A 105 11.22 -9.10 -14.48
C ALA A 105 12.62 -8.85 -13.90
N SER A 106 12.92 -7.62 -13.46
CA SER A 106 14.19 -7.28 -12.83
C SER A 106 14.40 -7.99 -11.49
N LEU A 107 13.37 -8.05 -10.64
CA LEU A 107 13.44 -8.79 -9.37
C LEU A 107 13.58 -10.30 -9.59
N GLY A 108 12.82 -10.87 -10.53
CA GLY A 108 12.88 -12.28 -10.88
C GLY A 108 14.27 -12.69 -11.37
N ALA A 109 14.91 -11.87 -12.20
CA ALA A 109 16.29 -12.09 -12.62
C ALA A 109 17.26 -12.13 -11.43
N LYS A 110 17.10 -11.25 -10.44
CA LYS A 110 17.96 -11.22 -9.24
C LYS A 110 17.72 -12.39 -8.30
N ILE A 111 16.47 -12.81 -8.12
CA ILE A 111 16.13 -14.02 -7.36
C ILE A 111 16.82 -15.23 -8.00
N ALA A 112 16.76 -15.34 -9.34
CA ALA A 112 17.43 -16.40 -10.08
C ALA A 112 18.98 -16.33 -9.96
N GLU A 113 19.58 -15.13 -10.02
CA GLU A 113 21.03 -14.93 -9.80
C GLU A 113 21.50 -15.41 -8.42
N LYS A 114 20.62 -15.34 -7.41
CA LYS A 114 20.88 -15.84 -6.05
C LYS A 114 20.62 -17.33 -5.89
N ASN A 115 20.21 -18.04 -6.95
CA ASN A 115 19.82 -19.45 -6.95
C ASN A 115 18.74 -19.78 -5.91
N ILE A 116 17.78 -18.87 -5.72
CA ILE A 116 16.67 -19.06 -4.80
C ILE A 116 15.50 -19.66 -5.57
N ASP A 117 15.06 -20.85 -5.16
CA ASP A 117 13.93 -21.55 -5.77
C ASP A 117 12.61 -21.08 -5.12
N VAL A 118 11.72 -20.55 -5.93
CA VAL A 118 10.39 -20.07 -5.52
C VAL A 118 9.34 -20.68 -6.44
N VAL A 119 8.21 -21.11 -5.87
CA VAL A 119 7.17 -21.84 -6.62
C VAL A 119 6.63 -21.03 -7.81
N GLU A 120 6.43 -19.73 -7.62
CA GLU A 120 5.93 -18.80 -8.65
C GLU A 120 6.48 -17.40 -8.37
N PHE A 121 6.83 -16.65 -9.42
CA PHE A 121 7.22 -15.25 -9.28
C PHE A 121 6.77 -14.42 -10.49
N PRO A 122 6.17 -13.22 -10.30
CA PRO A 122 5.76 -12.63 -9.01
C PRO A 122 4.65 -13.45 -8.30
N PRO A 123 4.31 -13.17 -7.03
CA PRO A 123 3.12 -13.76 -6.41
C PRO A 123 1.88 -13.40 -7.23
N ALA A 124 1.10 -14.39 -7.68
CA ALA A 124 0.00 -14.19 -8.62
C ALA A 124 -1.08 -13.21 -8.11
N ASP A 125 -1.35 -13.21 -6.81
CA ASP A 125 -2.31 -12.29 -6.19
C ASP A 125 -1.80 -10.85 -6.11
N LEU A 126 -0.51 -10.65 -5.82
CA LEU A 126 0.12 -9.34 -5.90
C LEU A 126 0.17 -8.80 -7.33
N GLU A 127 0.55 -9.66 -8.29
CA GLU A 127 0.58 -9.30 -9.71
C GLU A 127 -0.80 -8.84 -10.18
N TYR A 128 -1.84 -9.62 -9.89
CA TYR A 128 -3.21 -9.25 -10.20
C TYR A 128 -3.63 -7.96 -9.53
N LEU A 129 -3.33 -7.77 -8.24
CA LEU A 129 -3.64 -6.53 -7.54
C LEU A 129 -3.00 -5.31 -8.24
N CYS A 130 -1.76 -5.45 -8.70
CA CYS A 130 -1.07 -4.39 -9.46
C CYS A 130 -1.69 -4.11 -10.84
N THR A 131 -2.59 -4.96 -11.34
CA THR A 131 -3.39 -4.65 -12.54
C THR A 131 -4.60 -3.78 -12.24
N LEU A 132 -5.07 -3.77 -10.99
CA LEU A 132 -6.24 -3.03 -10.56
C LEU A 132 -5.91 -1.59 -10.12
N VAL A 133 -4.69 -1.37 -9.62
CA VAL A 133 -4.27 -0.09 -9.04
C VAL A 133 -2.83 0.26 -9.40
N ASP A 134 -2.54 1.55 -9.52
CA ASP A 134 -1.17 2.00 -9.72
C ASP A 134 -0.37 1.95 -8.42
N GLY A 135 -0.98 2.33 -7.30
CA GLY A 135 -0.39 2.27 -5.96
C GLY A 135 -1.44 2.29 -4.84
N ILE A 136 -1.04 1.88 -3.64
CA ILE A 136 -1.89 1.79 -2.45
C ILE A 136 -1.17 2.45 -1.27
N ASP A 137 -1.80 3.49 -0.72
CA ASP A 137 -1.34 4.30 0.39
C ASP A 137 -2.30 4.16 1.57
N GLY A 138 -1.85 4.41 2.79
CA GLY A 138 -2.63 4.18 4.01
C GLY A 138 -3.69 5.24 4.27
N PRO A 139 -4.47 5.10 5.36
CA PRO A 139 -5.46 6.09 5.76
C PRO A 139 -4.84 7.42 6.18
N GLY A 140 -5.61 8.48 6.02
CA GLY A 140 -5.29 9.85 6.43
C GLY A 140 -5.28 10.86 5.29
N LEU A 141 -5.14 12.13 5.66
CA LEU A 141 -5.10 13.24 4.71
C LEU A 141 -3.74 13.29 3.97
N PRO A 142 -3.65 13.91 2.77
CA PRO A 142 -2.46 13.81 1.91
C PRO A 142 -1.12 14.23 2.55
N TYR A 143 -1.12 15.15 3.51
CA TYR A 143 0.11 15.51 4.23
C TYR A 143 0.53 14.40 5.20
N TYR A 144 -0.44 13.82 5.88
CA TYR A 144 -0.23 12.73 6.82
C TYR A 144 0.22 11.46 6.11
N THR A 145 -0.39 11.12 4.98
CA THR A 145 0.01 9.94 4.20
C THR A 145 1.48 10.02 3.79
N VAL A 146 1.93 11.16 3.25
CA VAL A 146 3.33 11.34 2.83
C VAL A 146 4.33 11.28 4.00
N SER A 147 3.95 11.78 5.18
CA SER A 147 4.87 11.89 6.32
C SER A 147 4.85 10.67 7.25
N SER A 148 3.78 9.88 7.21
CA SER A 148 3.51 8.88 8.25
C SER A 148 3.07 7.52 7.71
N GLN A 149 2.56 7.42 6.47
CA GLN A 149 2.07 6.15 5.93
C GLN A 149 3.12 5.39 5.15
N ILE A 150 3.10 4.07 5.32
CA ILE A 150 3.96 3.13 4.60
C ILE A 150 3.16 2.56 3.45
N GLU A 151 3.47 2.94 2.21
CA GLU A 151 2.83 2.43 1.01
C GLU A 151 2.82 0.88 1.03
N PHE A 152 1.71 0.28 0.61
CA PHE A 152 1.66 -1.16 0.33
C PHE A 152 2.21 -1.45 -1.06
N ILE A 153 1.78 -0.64 -2.04
CA ILE A 153 2.24 -0.68 -3.42
C ILE A 153 2.70 0.71 -3.81
N THR A 154 3.99 0.87 -4.06
CA THR A 154 4.52 2.12 -4.62
C THR A 154 3.98 2.32 -6.05
N PRO A 155 3.49 3.52 -6.39
CA PRO A 155 3.03 3.84 -7.74
C PRO A 155 4.12 3.67 -8.81
N ALA A 156 3.73 3.29 -10.02
CA ALA A 156 4.66 3.00 -11.12
C ALA A 156 5.10 4.25 -11.92
N GLY A 157 4.95 5.44 -11.32
CA GLY A 157 5.34 6.72 -11.89
C GLY A 157 6.85 6.84 -12.18
N ALA A 158 7.22 7.81 -13.03
CA ALA A 158 8.49 7.86 -13.79
C ALA A 158 9.81 7.90 -13.01
N SER A 159 9.79 7.87 -11.68
CA SER A 159 10.99 7.75 -10.86
C SER A 159 10.77 6.97 -9.55
N GLU A 160 9.54 6.54 -9.27
CA GLU A 160 9.19 5.96 -7.96
C GLU A 160 9.60 4.49 -7.88
N LEU A 161 9.35 3.71 -8.93
CA LEU A 161 9.75 2.29 -9.00
C LEU A 161 11.25 2.08 -9.21
N ASP A 162 11.96 3.02 -9.84
CA ASP A 162 13.38 2.82 -10.15
C ASP A 162 14.24 2.66 -8.89
N GLY A 163 13.90 3.37 -7.81
CA GLY A 163 14.55 3.20 -6.51
C GLY A 163 14.25 1.87 -5.80
N LEU A 164 13.28 1.09 -6.29
CA LEU A 164 12.92 -0.23 -5.75
C LEU A 164 13.48 -1.39 -6.58
N LYS A 165 14.02 -1.15 -7.77
CA LYS A 165 14.51 -2.24 -8.65
C LYS A 165 15.60 -3.08 -8.00
N ASP A 166 16.37 -2.53 -7.06
CA ASP A 166 17.43 -3.23 -6.30
C ASP A 166 16.97 -3.77 -4.94
N SER A 167 15.68 -3.76 -4.64
CA SER A 167 15.15 -4.01 -3.29
C SER A 167 14.86 -5.48 -2.95
N ILE A 168 15.59 -6.44 -3.56
CA ILE A 168 15.54 -7.81 -3.03
C ILE A 168 16.33 -7.89 -1.72
N ILE A 169 15.79 -8.58 -0.74
CA ILE A 169 16.39 -8.81 0.56
C ILE A 169 16.52 -10.32 0.72
N VAL A 170 17.75 -10.79 0.79
CA VAL A 170 18.08 -12.20 1.05
C VAL A 170 18.65 -12.27 2.45
N PRO A 171 18.32 -13.30 3.25
CA PRO A 171 18.93 -13.47 4.55
C PRO A 171 20.46 -13.46 4.49
N ALA A 172 21.09 -12.92 5.52
CA ALA A 172 22.54 -12.79 5.60
C ALA A 172 23.05 -13.39 6.90
N TRP A 173 24.21 -14.04 6.83
CA TRP A 173 24.86 -14.69 7.96
C TRP A 173 26.26 -14.12 8.14
N ASP A 174 26.70 -13.99 9.38
CA ASP A 174 28.08 -13.66 9.70
C ASP A 174 28.98 -14.92 9.71
N ASP A 175 30.28 -14.72 9.98
CA ASP A 175 31.26 -15.80 10.02
C ASP A 175 30.99 -16.82 11.15
N ALA A 176 30.21 -16.45 12.18
CA ALA A 176 29.80 -17.34 13.26
C ALA A 176 28.58 -18.18 12.86
N GLY A 177 27.96 -17.90 11.71
CA GLY A 177 26.71 -18.52 11.26
C GLY A 177 25.47 -17.89 11.89
N ASP A 178 25.61 -16.75 12.56
CA ASP A 178 24.49 -16.01 13.13
C ASP A 178 23.84 -15.13 12.06
N ARG A 179 22.51 -15.07 12.08
CA ARG A 179 21.74 -14.30 11.10
C ARG A 179 21.76 -12.81 11.47
N VAL A 180 22.22 -11.97 10.54
CA VAL A 180 22.50 -10.53 10.77
C VAL A 180 21.65 -9.58 9.91
N ASP A 181 20.69 -10.10 9.14
CA ASP A 181 19.78 -9.25 8.35
C ASP A 181 18.62 -8.67 9.15
N VAL A 182 18.05 -7.58 8.65
CA VAL A 182 16.90 -6.89 9.25
C VAL A 182 15.68 -7.81 9.38
N LEU A 183 15.48 -8.76 8.46
CA LEU A 183 14.31 -9.63 8.47
C LEU A 183 14.35 -10.61 9.66
N TRP A 184 15.54 -11.00 10.11
CA TRP A 184 15.69 -11.83 11.32
C TRP A 184 15.16 -11.13 12.57
N VAL A 185 15.47 -9.84 12.72
CA VAL A 185 15.07 -9.06 13.90
C VAL A 185 13.55 -8.94 13.96
N VAL A 186 12.94 -8.73 12.79
CA VAL A 186 11.53 -8.42 12.60
C VAL A 186 10.65 -9.69 12.65
N TRP A 187 11.05 -10.76 11.95
CA TRP A 187 10.23 -11.97 11.78
C TRP A 187 10.94 -13.24 12.27
N LYS A 188 11.33 -13.26 13.55
CA LYS A 188 12.09 -14.36 14.19
C LYS A 188 11.43 -15.74 14.08
N ALA A 189 10.11 -15.82 14.01
CA ALA A 189 9.37 -17.09 13.92
C ALA A 189 9.40 -17.70 12.51
N TRP A 190 9.88 -16.96 11.51
CA TRP A 190 9.79 -17.34 10.10
C TRP A 190 11.15 -17.73 9.53
N GLU A 191 11.15 -18.80 8.74
CA GLU A 191 12.22 -19.15 7.82
C GLU A 191 11.95 -18.41 6.51
N ILE A 192 12.86 -17.53 6.11
CA ILE A 192 12.66 -16.64 4.96
C ILE A 192 13.72 -16.99 3.93
N ALA A 193 13.33 -17.17 2.67
CA ALA A 193 14.28 -17.38 1.59
C ALA A 193 14.61 -16.07 0.87
N VAL A 194 13.59 -15.26 0.60
CA VAL A 194 13.72 -13.95 -0.05
C VAL A 194 12.54 -13.05 0.29
N ALA A 195 12.79 -11.74 0.32
CA ALA A 195 11.78 -10.71 0.33
C ALA A 195 12.07 -9.67 -0.75
N PHE A 196 11.06 -8.92 -1.16
CA PHE A 196 11.25 -7.72 -1.97
C PHE A 196 10.27 -6.62 -1.54
N VAL A 197 10.71 -5.37 -1.63
CA VAL A 197 9.93 -4.21 -1.17
C VAL A 197 8.85 -3.87 -2.19
N THR A 198 7.59 -3.93 -1.79
CA THR A 198 6.43 -3.59 -2.63
C THR A 198 6.02 -2.13 -2.48
N GLY A 199 6.30 -1.52 -1.33
CA GLY A 199 5.94 -0.15 -1.02
C GLY A 199 6.93 0.54 -0.08
N LYS A 200 7.11 1.85 -0.24
CA LYS A 200 8.03 2.67 0.55
C LYS A 200 7.36 3.21 1.81
N GLY A 201 8.14 3.58 2.81
CA GLY A 201 7.65 4.41 3.91
C GLY A 201 8.43 5.71 4.09
N PRO A 202 8.00 6.55 5.06
CA PRO A 202 8.54 7.89 5.26
C PRO A 202 9.97 7.90 5.82
N PHE A 203 10.43 6.78 6.40
CA PHE A 203 11.74 6.65 7.02
C PHE A 203 12.62 5.62 6.30
N ALA A 204 13.94 5.74 6.46
CA ALA A 204 14.86 4.71 6.04
C ALA A 204 14.54 3.42 6.81
N LEU A 205 14.50 2.27 6.11
CA LEU A 205 14.17 0.96 6.71
C LEU A 205 12.72 0.87 7.24
N CYS A 206 11.76 1.52 6.59
CA CYS A 206 10.34 1.16 6.71
C CYS A 206 9.73 0.91 5.32
N GLY A 207 8.75 0.01 5.25
CA GLY A 207 8.20 -0.43 3.98
C GLY A 207 7.20 -1.57 4.10
N SER A 208 6.52 -1.83 2.99
CA SER A 208 5.78 -3.07 2.79
C SER A 208 6.59 -3.99 1.88
N CYS A 209 6.45 -5.30 2.08
CA CYS A 209 7.19 -6.29 1.31
C CYS A 209 6.36 -7.55 1.06
N ALA A 210 6.71 -8.25 -0.02
CA ALA A 210 6.30 -9.62 -0.25
C ALA A 210 7.47 -10.54 0.10
N ILE A 211 7.19 -11.59 0.87
CA ILE A 211 8.18 -12.46 1.50
C ILE A 211 7.86 -13.91 1.19
N TYR A 212 8.81 -14.63 0.60
CA TYR A 212 8.73 -16.06 0.43
C TYR A 212 9.31 -16.75 1.67
N CYS A 213 8.44 -17.38 2.45
CA CYS A 213 8.78 -17.90 3.77
C CYS A 213 7.98 -19.13 4.17
N SER A 214 8.44 -19.79 5.24
CA SER A 214 7.74 -20.87 5.93
C SER A 214 7.82 -20.66 7.45
N HIS A 215 6.85 -21.19 8.20
CA HIS A 215 6.86 -21.07 9.65
C HIS A 215 7.85 -22.10 10.23
N LYS A 216 8.69 -21.70 11.20
CA LYS A 216 9.76 -22.57 11.71
C LYS A 216 9.25 -23.80 12.46
N GLU A 217 8.07 -23.70 13.08
CA GLU A 217 7.53 -24.77 13.93
C GLU A 217 6.79 -25.86 13.12
N ASP A 218 6.58 -25.67 11.82
CA ASP A 218 5.81 -26.59 10.96
C ASP A 218 6.70 -27.68 10.32
N ASP A 219 7.56 -28.34 11.09
CA ASP A 219 8.59 -29.27 10.57
C ASP A 219 8.03 -30.46 9.76
N ALA A 220 6.79 -30.89 10.00
CA ALA A 220 6.17 -32.00 9.27
C ALA A 220 5.46 -31.57 7.96
N ASN A 221 5.20 -30.27 7.78
CA ASN A 221 4.44 -29.74 6.64
C ASN A 221 4.86 -28.30 6.32
N LYS A 222 6.18 -28.07 6.16
CA LYS A 222 6.76 -26.76 5.85
C LYS A 222 6.20 -26.23 4.53
N GLU A 223 5.13 -25.46 4.63
CA GLU A 223 4.52 -24.79 3.50
C GLU A 223 5.31 -23.53 3.20
N TRP A 224 6.00 -23.53 2.07
CA TRP A 224 6.66 -22.35 1.52
C TRP A 224 5.68 -21.60 0.63
N LYS A 225 5.44 -20.33 0.94
CA LYS A 225 4.58 -19.46 0.14
C LYS A 225 4.91 -17.99 0.32
N TRP A 226 4.40 -17.18 -0.59
CA TRP A 226 4.43 -15.73 -0.47
C TRP A 226 3.49 -15.25 0.61
N ARG A 227 3.97 -14.32 1.44
CA ARG A 227 3.23 -13.60 2.47
C ARG A 227 3.55 -12.11 2.39
N TYR A 228 2.71 -11.30 2.99
CA TYR A 228 2.81 -9.83 2.90
C TYR A 228 3.16 -9.28 4.27
N GLY A 229 4.24 -8.50 4.34
CA GLY A 229 4.74 -7.94 5.59
C GLY A 229 4.81 -6.44 5.53
N ILE A 230 4.57 -5.81 6.68
CA ILE A 230 4.83 -4.39 6.91
C ILE A 230 5.84 -4.26 8.03
N PHE A 231 6.73 -3.27 7.94
CA PHE A 231 7.65 -2.93 9.00
C PHE A 231 7.78 -1.41 9.09
N ASP A 232 7.47 -0.85 10.24
CA ASP A 232 7.39 0.60 10.47
C ASP A 232 8.63 1.21 11.15
N GLY A 233 9.65 0.39 11.42
CA GLY A 233 10.87 0.80 12.12
C GLY A 233 10.69 0.92 13.64
N GLU A 234 9.46 0.91 14.16
CA GLU A 234 9.12 0.98 15.59
C GLU A 234 8.51 -0.33 16.13
N TRP A 235 8.78 -1.45 15.44
CA TRP A 235 8.51 -2.83 15.87
C TRP A 235 7.07 -3.35 15.68
N CYS A 236 6.18 -2.62 14.99
CA CYS A 236 4.98 -3.26 14.46
C CYS A 236 5.34 -3.99 13.17
N SER A 237 5.43 -5.32 13.28
CA SER A 237 5.68 -6.17 12.13
C SER A 237 4.85 -7.43 12.20
N ASP A 238 3.96 -7.58 11.24
CA ASP A 238 3.13 -8.76 11.06
C ASP A 238 3.30 -9.30 9.64
N LEU A 239 3.00 -10.58 9.49
CA LEU A 239 2.96 -11.26 8.19
C LEU A 239 1.56 -11.80 7.93
N TYR A 240 1.03 -11.44 6.78
CA TYR A 240 -0.30 -11.78 6.34
C TYR A 240 -0.22 -12.85 5.27
N ASN A 241 -1.11 -13.85 5.33
CA ASN A 241 -1.09 -14.99 4.42
C ASN A 241 -1.61 -14.66 3.03
N SER A 242 -2.31 -13.53 2.88
CA SER A 242 -2.89 -13.10 1.62
C SER A 242 -2.97 -11.58 1.50
N VAL A 243 -3.11 -11.11 0.27
CA VAL A 243 -3.37 -9.70 -0.03
C VAL A 243 -4.63 -9.20 0.71
N GLU A 244 -5.69 -10.00 0.79
CA GLU A 244 -6.93 -9.57 1.43
C GLU A 244 -6.78 -9.39 2.94
N GLU A 245 -6.04 -10.29 3.59
CA GLU A 245 -5.75 -10.18 5.03
C GLU A 245 -4.91 -8.92 5.30
N PHE A 246 -3.88 -8.68 4.46
CA PHE A 246 -3.07 -7.47 4.52
C PHE A 246 -3.93 -6.21 4.35
N LEU A 247 -4.76 -6.14 3.30
CA LEU A 247 -5.63 -4.98 3.04
C LEU A 247 -6.63 -4.76 4.18
N GLY A 248 -7.17 -5.83 4.76
CA GLY A 248 -8.08 -5.76 5.91
C GLY A 248 -7.44 -5.10 7.13
N PHE A 249 -6.20 -5.49 7.46
CA PHE A 249 -5.41 -4.84 8.49
C PHE A 249 -5.05 -3.40 8.11
N TYR A 250 -4.51 -3.23 6.90
CA TYR A 250 -3.89 -1.99 6.46
C TYR A 250 -4.89 -0.84 6.33
N ALA A 251 -6.17 -1.13 6.12
CA ALA A 251 -7.25 -0.14 6.15
C ALA A 251 -7.31 0.66 7.46
N HIS A 252 -6.79 0.10 8.55
CA HIS A 252 -6.79 0.69 9.89
C HIS A 252 -5.39 0.97 10.44
N HIS A 253 -4.34 0.68 9.65
CA HIS A 253 -2.98 0.87 10.10
C HIS A 253 -2.63 2.35 10.18
N ASN A 254 -2.12 2.78 11.33
CA ASN A 254 -1.68 4.16 11.59
C ASN A 254 -2.76 5.19 11.19
N GLU A 255 -4.04 4.95 11.52
CA GLU A 255 -5.12 5.89 11.21
C GLU A 255 -4.86 7.28 11.80
N GLN A 256 -5.08 8.32 10.98
CA GLN A 256 -4.94 9.70 11.45
C GLN A 256 -6.08 10.01 12.43
N THR A 257 -5.74 10.44 13.64
CA THR A 257 -6.75 10.84 14.63
C THR A 257 -7.22 12.27 14.44
N GLU A 258 -8.39 12.61 14.99
CA GLU A 258 -8.90 13.99 14.94
C GLU A 258 -7.95 14.98 15.61
N GLU A 259 -7.32 14.58 16.72
CA GLU A 259 -6.34 15.36 17.48
C GLU A 259 -5.11 15.67 16.63
N MET A 260 -4.63 14.68 15.86
CA MET A 260 -3.52 14.86 14.93
C MET A 260 -3.89 15.85 13.82
N VAL A 261 -5.07 15.72 13.21
CA VAL A 261 -5.55 16.68 12.20
C VAL A 261 -5.58 18.10 12.77
N ARG A 262 -6.11 18.29 13.99
CA ARG A 262 -6.17 19.62 14.63
C ARG A 262 -4.79 20.21 14.90
N ARG A 263 -3.84 19.39 15.34
CA ARG A 263 -2.45 19.80 15.58
C ARG A 263 -1.78 20.21 14.27
N ASP A 264 -1.87 19.37 13.25
CA ASP A 264 -1.19 19.58 11.97
C ASP A 264 -1.73 20.82 11.24
N VAL A 265 -3.04 21.11 11.34
CA VAL A 265 -3.65 22.35 10.81
C VAL A 265 -3.11 23.60 11.51
N TRP A 266 -2.85 23.51 12.82
CA TRP A 266 -2.35 24.64 13.60
C TRP A 266 -0.91 25.00 13.22
N ASP A 267 -0.05 24.00 13.03
CA ASP A 267 1.34 24.20 12.58
C ASP A 267 1.43 24.84 11.20
N VAL A 268 0.53 24.50 10.27
CA VAL A 268 0.49 25.14 8.94
C VAL A 268 0.04 26.60 9.00
N SER A 269 -0.74 26.99 10.02
CA SER A 269 -1.20 28.38 10.20
C SER A 269 -0.21 29.30 10.91
N LEU A 270 0.91 28.76 11.40
CA LEU A 270 2.00 29.49 12.06
C LEU A 270 3.24 29.69 11.16
N LEU A 271 3.24 29.12 9.95
CA LEU A 271 4.20 29.35 8.86
C LEU A 271 3.71 30.45 7.91
#